data_AF-A0A5P2WAQ7-F1
#
_entry.id   AF-A0A5P2WAQ7-F1
#
_cell.length_a   1.000
_cell.length_b   1.000
_cell.length_c   1.000
_cell.angle_alpha   90.00
_cell.angle_beta   90.00
_cell.angle_gamma   90.00
#
_symmetry.space_group_name_H-M   'P 1'
#
loop_
_entity.id
_entity.type
_entity.pdbx_description
1 polymer ?
#
loop_
_entity_poly.entity_id
_entity_poly.type
_entity_poly.pdbx_seq_one_letter_code
_entity_poly.pdbx_strand_id
1 'polypeptide(L)'
;MALDRGGWAMPRRSAARLKCSSSATATTYSSSRVSSRSIPSGYRCMPEASWLLPQACWSTGNRSGGVPQPRGCDIPRRRPKQTTMGSYAMSSDERQVQEILAHYVRAADQRNGKAQGSLFTDDATVQIYAKGGSGGYRPVGEPLVGGPAVRYATENFMAPHPEGGASHHTTSDHLIEVDGDRAHINAQFIVFRIRAAARPADGWPEGTFGAQGTVTPIESGYYDTDLRHIDGVWKIVHHRVLLDMPLVLPGA
;
A
#
# COMPACT_ATOMS: atom_id res chain seq x y z
N MET A 1 -43.41 47.45 43.06
CA MET A 1 -42.92 46.17 43.61
C MET A 1 -41.89 45.64 42.61
N ALA A 2 -40.62 46.02 42.65
CA ALA A 2 -39.60 45.74 43.66
C ALA A 2 -39.50 44.23 43.96
N LEU A 3 -38.50 43.55 43.39
CA LEU A 3 -37.39 43.00 44.17
C LEU A 3 -36.20 42.63 43.27
N ASP A 4 -35.12 43.33 43.58
CA ASP A 4 -33.75 43.23 43.12
C ASP A 4 -33.04 42.09 43.88
N ARG A 5 -32.19 41.32 43.20
CA ARG A 5 -31.27 40.36 43.84
C ARG A 5 -29.93 40.29 43.09
N GLY A 6 -28.96 40.97 43.69
CA GLY A 6 -27.74 40.31 44.18
C GLY A 6 -26.62 40.15 43.17
N GLY A 7 -25.65 41.05 43.23
CA GLY A 7 -24.39 40.94 42.49
C GLY A 7 -23.38 40.04 43.17
N TRP A 8 -22.32 39.71 42.43
CA TRP A 8 -21.01 39.35 42.97
C TRP A 8 -19.93 39.96 42.08
N ALA A 9 -19.16 40.88 42.67
CA ALA A 9 -17.98 41.48 42.10
C ALA A 9 -16.81 40.48 42.16
N MET A 10 -16.04 40.39 41.07
CA MET A 10 -14.75 39.68 41.04
C MET A 10 -13.61 40.71 40.97
N PRO A 11 -12.61 40.63 41.86
CA PRO A 11 -11.51 41.59 41.91
C PRO A 11 -10.44 41.33 40.83
N ARG A 12 -9.94 42.41 40.25
CA ARG A 12 -8.70 42.43 39.44
C ARG A 12 -7.48 42.32 40.36
N ARG A 13 -6.53 41.44 40.02
CA ARG A 13 -5.10 41.63 40.36
C ARG A 13 -4.23 41.30 39.15
N SER A 14 -3.38 42.27 38.83
CA SER A 14 -2.30 42.25 37.84
C SER A 14 -1.00 41.74 38.47
N ALA A 15 -0.13 41.19 37.62
CA ALA A 15 1.32 40.88 37.74
C ALA A 15 1.58 39.37 37.45
N ALA A 16 2.57 38.94 36.67
CA ALA A 16 3.76 39.60 36.14
C ALA A 16 4.16 39.00 34.77
N ARG A 17 4.84 39.83 33.97
CA ARG A 17 5.53 39.46 32.72
C ARG A 17 6.69 38.50 33.00
N LEU A 18 6.83 37.49 32.15
CA LEU A 18 8.12 36.85 31.86
C LEU A 18 8.41 37.04 30.37
N LYS A 19 9.41 37.89 30.10
CA LYS A 19 10.12 37.97 28.82
C LYS A 19 11.19 36.88 28.83
N CYS A 20 11.16 35.97 27.87
CA CYS A 20 12.35 35.28 27.41
C CYS A 20 12.47 35.48 25.89
N SER A 21 13.39 36.36 25.53
CA SER A 21 13.98 36.47 24.21
C SER A 21 14.93 35.30 23.99
N SER A 22 14.81 34.61 22.86
CA SER A 22 15.93 33.90 22.25
C SER A 22 15.73 33.89 20.74
N SER A 23 16.57 34.69 20.10
CA SER A 23 16.80 34.78 18.68
C SER A 23 17.58 33.54 18.24
N ALA A 24 17.08 32.82 17.23
CA ALA A 24 17.90 31.93 16.42
C ALA A 24 17.31 31.87 15.01
N THR A 25 18.02 32.49 14.08
CA THR A 25 17.89 32.36 12.64
C THR A 25 18.05 30.92 12.19
N ALA A 26 17.06 30.36 11.51
CA ALA A 26 17.20 29.17 10.68
C ALA A 26 16.25 29.23 9.49
N THR A 27 16.85 29.47 8.33
CA THR A 27 16.53 29.02 6.97
C THR A 27 15.06 28.79 6.61
N THR A 28 14.53 29.67 5.77
CA THR A 28 13.34 29.50 4.95
C THR A 28 13.28 28.13 4.30
N TYR A 29 12.41 27.25 4.81
CA TYR A 29 11.94 26.09 4.09
C TYR A 29 10.81 26.58 3.16
N SER A 30 11.09 26.68 1.86
CA SER A 30 10.06 26.95 0.87
C SER A 30 9.13 25.75 0.82
N SER A 31 8.01 25.80 1.52
CA SER A 31 6.93 24.85 1.34
C SER A 31 6.36 25.05 -0.05
N SER A 32 6.69 24.16 -0.98
CA SER A 32 5.95 24.02 -2.23
C SER A 32 4.50 23.74 -1.86
N ARG A 33 3.64 24.75 -2.00
CA ARG A 33 2.19 24.61 -1.91
C ARG A 33 1.76 23.61 -2.97
N VAL A 34 1.59 22.34 -2.59
CA VAL A 34 0.72 21.44 -3.34
C VAL A 34 -0.66 22.06 -3.22
N SER A 35 -1.17 22.55 -4.35
CA SER A 35 -2.51 23.13 -4.45
C SER A 35 -3.52 22.15 -3.87
N SER A 36 -4.24 22.54 -2.82
CA SER A 36 -5.30 21.74 -2.19
C SER A 36 -6.51 21.49 -3.09
N ARG A 37 -6.41 21.78 -4.40
CA ARG A 37 -7.43 21.50 -5.41
C ARG A 37 -7.37 20.07 -5.94
N SER A 38 -6.29 19.33 -5.71
CA SER A 38 -6.15 17.93 -6.14
C SER A 38 -6.61 16.91 -5.09
N ILE A 39 -7.02 17.35 -3.90
CA ILE A 39 -7.60 16.49 -2.86
C ILE A 39 -9.13 16.71 -2.91
N PRO A 40 -9.95 15.70 -3.29
CA PRO A 40 -11.38 15.89 -3.42
C PRO A 40 -12.05 16.26 -2.09
N SER A 41 -13.13 17.04 -2.13
CA SER A 41 -13.77 17.62 -0.94
C SER A 41 -14.38 16.60 0.03
N GLY A 42 -14.64 15.37 -0.44
CA GLY A 42 -15.12 14.27 0.40
C GLY A 42 -14.09 13.70 1.39
N TYR A 43 -12.83 14.17 1.35
CA TYR A 43 -11.71 13.49 2.04
C TYR A 43 -11.01 14.32 3.14
N ARG A 44 -11.73 15.23 3.83
CA ARG A 44 -11.16 16.00 4.96
C ARG A 44 -11.33 15.26 6.31
N CYS A 45 -10.18 14.98 6.94
CA CYS A 45 -9.86 14.40 8.25
C CYS A 45 -10.96 14.12 9.30
N MET A 46 -10.92 12.89 9.85
CA MET A 46 -11.38 12.48 11.20
C MET A 46 -10.42 11.41 11.78
N PRO A 47 -10.35 11.21 13.13
CA PRO A 47 -9.38 10.32 13.76
C PRO A 47 -9.81 8.85 13.88
N GLU A 48 -8.78 7.99 13.92
CA GLU A 48 -8.67 6.57 14.31
C GLU A 48 -9.88 5.63 14.17
N ALA A 49 -9.80 4.72 13.18
CA ALA A 49 -10.59 3.50 13.15
C ALA A 49 -9.85 2.37 13.90
N SER A 50 -10.52 1.79 14.90
CA SER A 50 -9.99 0.74 15.77
C SER A 50 -10.02 -0.65 15.12
N TRP A 51 -8.89 -1.34 15.16
CA TRP A 51 -8.72 -2.73 14.75
C TRP A 51 -9.13 -3.69 15.87
N LEU A 52 -10.38 -4.18 15.88
CA LEU A 52 -10.76 -5.33 16.72
C LEU A 52 -11.68 -6.28 15.97
N LEU A 53 -11.43 -7.59 16.16
CA LEU A 53 -12.34 -8.76 16.23
C LEU A 53 -11.56 -10.08 15.90
N PRO A 54 -12.15 -11.30 16.05
CA PRO A 54 -11.83 -12.26 17.10
C PRO A 54 -10.97 -13.43 16.59
N GLN A 55 -10.37 -14.17 17.55
CA GLN A 55 -9.51 -15.32 17.30
C GLN A 55 -10.30 -16.56 16.86
N ALA A 56 -9.87 -17.21 15.79
CA ALA A 56 -10.18 -18.60 15.49
C ALA A 56 -8.87 -19.38 15.30
N CYS A 57 -8.68 -20.41 16.13
CA CYS A 57 -7.55 -21.33 16.07
C CYS A 57 -7.75 -22.33 14.92
N TRP A 58 -6.69 -22.58 14.14
CA TRP A 58 -6.62 -23.70 13.20
C TRP A 58 -5.42 -24.58 13.56
N SER A 59 -5.70 -25.86 13.82
CA SER A 59 -4.72 -26.89 14.14
C SER A 59 -4.19 -27.53 12.84
N THR A 60 -2.87 -27.65 12.70
CA THR A 60 -2.23 -28.27 11.53
C THR A 60 -1.87 -29.74 11.79
N GLY A 61 -2.32 -30.62 10.89
CA GLY A 61 -1.93 -32.03 10.84
C GLY A 61 -0.77 -32.24 9.87
N ASN A 62 0.33 -32.77 10.38
CA ASN A 62 1.59 -33.00 9.69
C ASN A 62 1.62 -34.39 9.02
N ARG A 63 2.04 -34.49 7.75
CA ARG A 63 2.46 -35.78 7.14
C ARG A 63 3.67 -35.57 6.24
N SER A 64 4.80 -36.10 6.70
CA SER A 64 6.05 -36.26 5.98
C SER A 64 6.04 -37.57 5.18
N GLY A 65 6.23 -37.50 3.86
CA GLY A 65 6.49 -38.65 3.00
C GLY A 65 7.67 -38.35 2.07
N GLY A 66 8.77 -39.09 2.24
CA GLY A 66 10.01 -38.89 1.49
C GLY A 66 9.93 -39.37 0.04
N VAL A 67 10.55 -38.61 -0.86
CA VAL A 67 10.68 -38.94 -2.29
C VAL A 67 12.11 -39.44 -2.56
N PRO A 68 12.31 -40.56 -3.28
CA PRO A 68 13.65 -41.04 -3.65
C PRO A 68 14.22 -40.31 -4.88
N GLN A 69 15.52 -40.01 -4.85
CA GLN A 69 16.26 -39.43 -5.98
C GLN A 69 16.51 -40.45 -7.11
N PRO A 70 16.32 -40.07 -8.39
CA PRO A 70 16.81 -40.85 -9.52
C PRO A 70 18.31 -40.58 -9.80
N ARG A 71 18.99 -41.65 -10.23
CA ARG A 71 20.43 -41.73 -10.52
C ARG A 71 20.77 -41.00 -11.83
N GLY A 72 21.99 -40.46 -11.86
CA GLY A 72 22.50 -39.60 -12.93
C GLY A 72 22.62 -40.27 -14.29
N CYS A 73 22.24 -39.51 -15.32
CA CYS A 73 22.59 -39.75 -16.71
C CYS A 73 23.81 -38.90 -17.06
N ASP A 74 24.89 -39.56 -17.47
CA ASP A 74 26.08 -38.94 -18.03
C ASP A 74 25.77 -38.31 -19.39
N ILE A 75 25.82 -36.98 -19.46
CA ILE A 75 25.69 -36.22 -20.71
C ILE A 75 27.10 -35.87 -21.22
N PRO A 76 27.44 -36.14 -22.51
CA PRO A 76 28.73 -35.77 -23.07
C PRO A 76 28.89 -34.24 -23.14
N ARG A 77 29.99 -33.72 -22.58
CA ARG A 77 30.39 -32.31 -22.68
C ARG A 77 30.74 -31.93 -24.13
N ARG A 78 29.78 -31.40 -24.89
CA ARG A 78 30.08 -30.57 -26.06
C ARG A 78 30.46 -29.16 -25.59
N ARG A 79 31.68 -28.73 -25.94
CA ARG A 79 32.13 -27.33 -25.76
C ARG A 79 31.20 -26.41 -26.56
N PRO A 80 30.51 -25.42 -25.95
CA PRO A 80 29.81 -24.41 -26.70
C PRO A 80 30.82 -23.56 -27.45
N LYS A 81 30.62 -23.43 -28.77
CA LYS A 81 31.30 -22.41 -29.57
C LYS A 81 30.94 -21.05 -28.97
N GLN A 82 31.95 -20.19 -28.77
CA GLN A 82 31.77 -18.79 -28.40
C GLN A 82 30.96 -18.09 -29.50
N THR A 83 29.65 -18.02 -29.29
CA THR A 83 28.79 -17.08 -29.99
C THR A 83 29.05 -15.71 -29.36
N THR A 84 29.46 -14.77 -30.22
CA THR A 84 29.44 -13.31 -30.08
C THR A 84 28.89 -12.76 -28.77
N MET A 85 29.67 -11.90 -28.11
CA MET A 85 29.26 -11.12 -26.93
C MET A 85 27.82 -10.66 -27.06
N GLY A 86 26.97 -11.24 -26.21
CA GLY A 86 25.53 -11.04 -26.25
C GLY A 86 25.20 -9.57 -26.14
N SER A 87 24.18 -9.16 -26.88
CA SER A 87 23.38 -8.04 -26.45
C SER A 87 23.12 -8.22 -24.96
N TYR A 88 23.35 -7.18 -24.16
CA TYR A 88 22.63 -7.08 -22.90
C TYR A 88 21.16 -7.33 -23.27
N ALA A 89 20.61 -8.46 -22.83
CA ALA A 89 19.21 -8.76 -23.07
C ALA A 89 18.42 -7.67 -22.34
N MET A 90 18.05 -6.62 -23.07
CA MET A 90 17.16 -5.60 -22.54
C MET A 90 15.90 -6.32 -22.10
N SER A 91 15.43 -6.02 -20.88
CA SER A 91 14.19 -6.58 -20.37
C SER A 91 13.08 -6.31 -21.38
N SER A 92 12.28 -7.33 -21.72
CA SER A 92 11.13 -7.14 -22.62
C SER A 92 10.15 -6.12 -22.03
N ASP A 93 9.37 -5.47 -22.88
CA ASP A 93 8.38 -4.48 -22.43
C ASP A 93 7.35 -5.12 -21.51
N GLU A 94 6.92 -6.35 -21.77
CA GLU A 94 6.01 -7.10 -20.89
C GLU A 94 6.61 -7.28 -19.50
N ARG A 95 7.92 -7.60 -19.43
CA ARG A 95 8.61 -7.73 -18.16
C ARG A 95 8.71 -6.40 -17.43
N GLN A 96 8.98 -5.29 -18.13
CA GLN A 96 9.02 -3.96 -17.54
C GLN A 96 7.64 -3.53 -17.03
N VAL A 97 6.57 -3.79 -17.79
CA VAL A 97 5.17 -3.55 -17.38
C VAL A 97 4.82 -4.37 -16.13
N GLN A 98 5.20 -5.65 -16.09
CA GLN A 98 5.02 -6.48 -14.91
C GLN A 98 5.81 -5.94 -13.70
N GLU A 99 7.00 -5.39 -13.92
CA GLU A 99 7.80 -4.75 -12.87
C GLU A 99 7.12 -3.52 -12.29
N ILE A 100 6.40 -2.72 -13.09
CA ILE A 100 5.60 -1.59 -12.58
C ILE A 100 4.58 -2.07 -11.54
N LEU A 101 3.84 -3.15 -11.84
CA LEU A 101 2.90 -3.71 -10.87
C LEU A 101 3.62 -4.26 -9.62
N ALA A 102 4.78 -4.88 -9.82
CA ALA A 102 5.61 -5.39 -8.73
C ALA A 102 6.18 -4.26 -7.83
N HIS A 103 6.44 -3.07 -8.38
CA HIS A 103 6.81 -1.88 -7.63
C HIS A 103 5.61 -1.26 -6.91
N TYR A 104 4.46 -1.22 -7.57
CA TYR A 104 3.21 -0.73 -6.99
C TYR A 104 2.88 -1.47 -5.70
N VAL A 105 2.87 -2.80 -5.72
CA VAL A 105 2.51 -3.61 -4.55
C VAL A 105 3.54 -3.53 -3.41
N ARG A 106 4.84 -3.43 -3.73
CA ARG A 106 5.88 -3.20 -2.72
C ARG A 106 5.72 -1.85 -2.03
N ALA A 107 5.40 -0.81 -2.80
CA ALA A 107 5.16 0.52 -2.24
C ALA A 107 3.89 0.54 -1.36
N ALA A 108 2.82 -0.15 -1.79
CA ALA A 108 1.61 -0.33 -0.99
C ALA A 108 1.90 -1.06 0.33
N ASP A 109 2.65 -2.16 0.28
CA ASP A 109 3.04 -2.95 1.46
C ASP A 109 3.88 -2.16 2.46
N GLN A 110 4.73 -1.26 1.95
CA GLN A 110 5.55 -0.38 2.78
C GLN A 110 4.82 0.88 3.27
N ARG A 111 3.55 1.08 2.88
CA ARG A 111 2.82 2.36 3.05
C ARG A 111 3.60 3.56 2.51
N ASN A 112 4.36 3.34 1.45
CA ASN A 112 5.23 4.35 0.85
C ASN A 112 4.48 5.09 -0.26
N GLY A 113 3.64 6.05 0.13
CA GLY A 113 2.82 6.83 -0.79
C GLY A 113 3.65 7.60 -1.82
N LYS A 114 4.85 8.06 -1.46
CA LYS A 114 5.77 8.73 -2.40
C LYS A 114 6.22 7.78 -3.52
N ALA A 115 6.68 6.58 -3.15
CA ALA A 115 7.10 5.59 -4.15
C ALA A 115 5.91 5.15 -5.01
N GLN A 116 4.76 4.89 -4.39
CA GLN A 116 3.56 4.45 -5.10
C GLN A 116 3.05 5.52 -6.08
N GLY A 117 2.91 6.77 -5.62
CA GLY A 117 2.46 7.88 -6.45
C GLY A 117 3.42 8.20 -7.61
N SER A 118 4.71 7.90 -7.48
CA SER A 118 5.69 8.14 -8.57
C SER A 118 5.49 7.24 -9.80
N LEU A 119 4.70 6.17 -9.69
CA LEU A 119 4.41 5.26 -10.79
C LEU A 119 3.35 5.79 -11.76
N PHE A 120 2.63 6.83 -11.37
CA PHE A 120 1.50 7.39 -12.10
C PHE A 120 1.89 8.61 -12.91
N THR A 121 1.21 8.84 -14.04
CA THR A 121 1.24 10.15 -14.71
C THR A 121 0.45 11.19 -13.89
N ASP A 122 0.65 12.48 -14.20
CA ASP A 122 -0.02 13.57 -13.49
C ASP A 122 -1.55 13.58 -13.72
N ASP A 123 -1.99 13.07 -14.87
CA ASP A 123 -3.39 12.93 -15.28
C ASP A 123 -3.99 11.55 -15.00
N ALA A 124 -3.22 10.63 -14.41
CA ALA A 124 -3.66 9.26 -14.19
C ALA A 124 -4.90 9.20 -13.30
N THR A 125 -5.78 8.24 -13.54
CA THR A 125 -6.93 8.01 -12.65
C THR A 125 -6.83 6.67 -11.92
N VAL A 126 -7.13 6.69 -10.62
CA VAL A 126 -7.30 5.47 -9.82
C VAL A 126 -8.72 5.41 -9.28
N GLN A 127 -9.43 4.33 -9.60
CA GLN A 127 -10.78 4.09 -9.10
C GLN A 127 -10.86 2.71 -8.44
N ILE A 128 -11.34 2.70 -7.21
CA ILE A 128 -11.66 1.47 -6.50
C ILE A 128 -13.10 1.10 -6.85
N TYR A 129 -13.31 -0.18 -7.16
CA TYR A 129 -14.62 -0.78 -7.32
C TYR A 129 -14.76 -1.95 -6.35
N ALA A 130 -15.94 -2.14 -5.78
CA ALA A 130 -16.22 -3.27 -4.90
C ALA A 130 -17.47 -4.01 -5.36
N LYS A 131 -17.48 -5.34 -5.20
CA LYS A 131 -18.68 -6.15 -5.39
C LYS A 131 -19.68 -5.88 -4.26
N GLY A 132 -20.93 -5.60 -4.64
CA GLY A 132 -22.08 -5.59 -3.73
C GLY A 132 -22.89 -6.89 -3.80
N GLY A 133 -23.93 -6.99 -2.96
CA GLY A 133 -24.80 -8.19 -2.90
C GLY A 133 -25.51 -8.56 -4.22
N SER A 134 -25.56 -7.67 -5.21
CA SER A 134 -26.14 -7.94 -6.53
C SER A 134 -25.12 -8.40 -7.59
N GLY A 135 -23.89 -8.76 -7.21
CA GLY A 135 -22.88 -9.40 -8.07
C GLY A 135 -22.07 -8.47 -9.00
N GLY A 136 -22.46 -7.20 -9.14
CA GLY A 136 -21.73 -6.21 -9.95
C GLY A 136 -20.72 -5.38 -9.14
N TYR A 137 -19.68 -4.89 -9.83
CA TYR A 137 -18.74 -3.89 -9.31
C TYR A 137 -19.38 -2.51 -9.27
N ARG A 138 -19.22 -1.78 -8.18
CA ARG A 138 -19.64 -0.38 -8.03
C ARG A 138 -18.47 0.48 -7.55
N PRO A 139 -18.35 1.73 -8.02
CA PRO A 139 -17.28 2.62 -7.57
C PRO A 139 -17.40 2.87 -6.07
N VAL A 140 -16.25 2.93 -5.41
CA VAL A 140 -16.11 3.27 -3.99
C VAL A 140 -15.41 4.62 -3.90
N GLY A 141 -16.16 5.65 -3.51
CA GLY A 141 -15.67 7.03 -3.46
C GLY A 141 -15.38 7.63 -4.83
N GLU A 142 -14.84 8.85 -4.82
CA GLU A 142 -14.41 9.57 -6.02
C GLU A 142 -13.06 9.03 -6.54
N PRO A 143 -12.79 9.13 -7.85
CA PRO A 143 -11.50 8.76 -8.40
C PRO A 143 -10.36 9.62 -7.80
N LEU A 144 -9.21 9.00 -7.57
CA LEU A 144 -7.96 9.72 -7.29
C LEU A 144 -7.33 10.15 -8.62
N VAL A 145 -6.83 11.39 -8.68
CA VAL A 145 -6.22 11.95 -9.90
C VAL A 145 -4.74 12.27 -9.66
N GLY A 146 -3.88 11.61 -10.43
CA GLY A 146 -2.44 11.79 -10.46
C GLY A 146 -1.70 11.19 -9.26
N GLY A 147 -0.37 11.12 -9.40
CA GLY A 147 0.54 10.65 -8.35
C GLY A 147 0.37 11.32 -6.97
N PRO A 148 0.11 12.65 -6.87
CA PRO A 148 -0.13 13.30 -5.58
C PRO A 148 -1.36 12.79 -4.83
N ALA A 149 -2.47 12.49 -5.54
CA ALA A 149 -3.68 11.96 -4.90
C ALA A 149 -3.48 10.51 -4.43
N VAL A 150 -2.77 9.70 -5.23
CA VAL A 150 -2.35 8.34 -4.84
C VAL A 150 -1.51 8.38 -3.58
N ARG A 151 -0.48 9.23 -3.53
CA ARG A 151 0.35 9.41 -2.34
C ARG A 151 -0.50 9.75 -1.12
N TYR A 152 -1.40 10.71 -1.25
CA TYR A 152 -2.29 11.11 -0.16
C TYR A 152 -3.15 9.94 0.33
N ALA A 153 -3.75 9.17 -0.58
CA ALA A 153 -4.57 8.01 -0.22
C ALA A 153 -3.75 6.93 0.51
N THR A 154 -2.54 6.62 0.05
CA THR A 154 -1.67 5.64 0.72
C THR A 154 -1.26 6.11 2.13
N GLU A 155 -0.98 7.40 2.30
CA GLU A 155 -0.53 7.97 3.57
C GLU A 155 -1.68 8.18 4.57
N ASN A 156 -2.94 8.28 4.12
CA ASN A 156 -4.07 8.70 4.97
C ASN A 156 -5.24 7.71 5.04
N PHE A 157 -5.48 6.88 4.01
CA PHE A 157 -6.60 5.93 4.00
C PHE A 157 -6.19 4.50 4.33
N MET A 158 -4.91 4.18 4.15
CA MET A 158 -4.38 2.91 4.62
C MET A 158 -3.92 3.09 6.06
N ALA A 159 -4.50 2.33 6.99
CA ALA A 159 -4.04 2.39 8.37
C ALA A 159 -2.54 2.06 8.44
N PRO A 160 -1.79 2.73 9.34
CA PRO A 160 -0.41 2.39 9.56
C PRO A 160 -0.30 0.95 10.07
N HIS A 161 0.81 0.30 9.76
CA HIS A 161 1.10 -1.01 10.34
C HIS A 161 1.34 -0.86 11.84
N PRO A 162 0.65 -1.63 12.70
CA PRO A 162 0.98 -1.66 14.13
C PRO A 162 2.38 -2.26 14.34
N GLU A 163 2.92 -2.18 15.56
CA GLU A 163 4.17 -2.86 15.90
C GLU A 163 4.10 -4.36 15.55
N GLY A 164 5.13 -4.87 14.87
CA GLY A 164 5.16 -6.24 14.34
C GLY A 164 4.18 -6.51 13.19
N GLY A 165 3.47 -5.49 12.71
CA GLY A 165 2.52 -5.57 11.60
C GLY A 165 3.17 -5.34 10.24
N ALA A 166 2.62 -6.01 9.23
CA ALA A 166 2.92 -5.76 7.83
C ALA A 166 1.72 -6.16 6.97
N SER A 167 1.71 -5.73 5.70
CA SER A 167 0.90 -6.35 4.66
C SER A 167 1.80 -7.02 3.63
N HIS A 168 1.23 -7.97 2.91
CA HIS A 168 1.88 -8.60 1.77
C HIS A 168 0.88 -8.78 0.64
N HIS A 169 1.11 -8.09 -0.46
CA HIS A 169 0.34 -8.27 -1.69
C HIS A 169 0.98 -9.36 -2.54
N THR A 170 0.18 -10.34 -2.93
CA THR A 170 0.57 -11.31 -3.96
C THR A 170 -0.24 -11.05 -5.21
N THR A 171 0.43 -10.86 -6.35
CA THR A 171 -0.23 -10.77 -7.66
C THR A 171 0.10 -11.99 -8.51
N SER A 172 -0.89 -12.53 -9.21
CA SER A 172 -0.75 -13.71 -10.06
C SER A 172 -1.56 -13.58 -11.34
N ASP A 173 -1.33 -14.52 -12.26
CA ASP A 173 -2.07 -14.66 -13.52
C ASP A 173 -2.11 -13.38 -14.36
N HIS A 174 -0.93 -12.77 -14.53
CA HIS A 174 -0.76 -11.54 -15.31
C HIS A 174 -1.11 -11.79 -16.78
N LEU A 175 -2.10 -11.05 -17.28
CA LEU A 175 -2.40 -10.91 -18.70
C LEU A 175 -1.84 -9.57 -19.16
N ILE A 176 -0.85 -9.59 -20.05
CA ILE A 176 -0.11 -8.40 -20.48
C ILE A 176 -0.22 -8.25 -22.00
N GLU A 177 -0.67 -7.08 -22.44
CA GLU A 177 -0.72 -6.68 -23.83
C GLU A 177 0.11 -5.40 -24.00
N VAL A 178 1.00 -5.37 -24.99
CA VAL A 178 1.82 -4.20 -25.32
C VAL A 178 1.59 -3.83 -26.78
N ASP A 179 1.22 -2.57 -27.02
CA ASP A 179 1.04 -1.97 -28.35
C ASP A 179 1.82 -0.65 -28.42
N GLY A 180 3.04 -0.72 -28.95
CA GLY A 180 3.93 0.43 -29.08
C GLY A 180 4.22 1.08 -27.74
N ASP A 181 3.72 2.31 -27.54
CA ASP A 181 3.90 3.09 -26.32
C ASP A 181 2.79 2.88 -25.28
N ARG A 182 1.90 1.91 -25.49
CA ARG A 182 0.79 1.58 -24.61
C ARG A 182 0.89 0.14 -24.14
N ALA A 183 0.42 -0.10 -22.92
CA ALA A 183 0.28 -1.44 -22.40
C ALA A 183 -0.96 -1.56 -21.52
N HIS A 184 -1.48 -2.77 -21.46
CA HIS A 184 -2.54 -3.16 -20.54
C HIS A 184 -2.06 -4.35 -19.72
N ILE A 185 -2.30 -4.30 -18.41
CA ILE A 185 -2.06 -5.43 -17.51
C ILE A 185 -3.29 -5.67 -16.63
N ASN A 186 -3.78 -6.90 -16.70
CA ASN A 186 -4.74 -7.44 -15.75
C ASN A 186 -4.04 -8.47 -14.86
N ALA A 187 -4.30 -8.44 -13.55
CA ALA A 187 -3.72 -9.39 -12.61
C ALA A 187 -4.65 -9.67 -11.44
N GLN A 188 -4.72 -10.91 -11.00
CA GLN A 188 -5.34 -11.25 -9.72
C GLN A 188 -4.46 -10.74 -8.57
N PHE A 189 -5.08 -10.37 -7.45
CA PHE A 189 -4.37 -10.10 -6.21
C PHE A 189 -5.04 -10.69 -4.97
N ILE A 190 -4.22 -11.00 -3.97
CA ILE A 190 -4.63 -11.26 -2.59
C ILE A 190 -3.73 -10.40 -1.69
N VAL A 191 -4.34 -9.75 -0.69
CA VAL A 191 -3.61 -9.02 0.36
C VAL A 191 -3.66 -9.82 1.64
N PHE A 192 -2.48 -10.11 2.19
CA PHE A 192 -2.34 -10.74 3.49
C PHE A 192 -2.00 -9.69 4.53
N ARG A 193 -2.67 -9.75 5.68
CA ARG A 193 -2.24 -9.14 6.93
C ARG A 193 -1.25 -10.06 7.60
N ILE A 194 -0.12 -9.52 8.01
CA ILE A 194 0.91 -10.23 8.77
C ILE A 194 1.01 -9.58 10.14
N ARG A 195 1.03 -10.40 11.19
CA ARG A 195 1.32 -9.93 12.55
C ARG A 195 2.33 -10.85 13.22
N ALA A 196 3.54 -10.37 13.38
CA ALA A 196 4.58 -11.08 14.12
C ALA A 196 4.23 -11.15 15.61
N ALA A 197 4.51 -12.31 16.23
CA ALA A 197 4.50 -12.41 17.68
C ALA A 197 5.71 -11.67 18.25
N ALA A 198 5.52 -10.98 19.37
CA ALA A 198 6.63 -10.38 20.10
C ALA A 198 7.58 -11.49 20.57
N ARG A 199 8.88 -11.29 20.36
CA ARG A 199 9.90 -12.23 20.86
C ARG A 199 9.94 -12.13 22.39
N PRO A 200 9.84 -13.25 23.14
CA PRO A 200 9.97 -13.20 24.59
C PRO A 200 11.37 -12.74 25.00
N ALA A 201 11.48 -12.03 26.13
CA ALA A 201 12.75 -11.48 26.63
C ALA A 201 13.81 -12.56 26.84
N ASP A 202 13.40 -13.72 27.38
CA ASP A 202 14.29 -14.87 27.65
C ASP A 202 14.45 -15.80 26.43
N GLY A 203 13.97 -15.37 25.26
CA GLY A 203 13.96 -16.17 24.04
C GLY A 203 12.75 -17.09 23.92
N TRP A 204 12.67 -17.79 22.79
CA TRP A 204 11.60 -18.74 22.56
C TRP A 204 11.77 -19.98 23.44
N PRO A 205 10.68 -20.55 24.00
CA PRO A 205 10.74 -21.81 24.73
C PRO A 205 11.39 -22.93 23.91
N GLU A 206 12.08 -23.85 24.57
CA GLU A 206 12.64 -25.04 23.91
C GLU A 206 11.55 -25.79 23.12
N GLY A 207 11.89 -26.24 21.92
CA GLY A 207 10.95 -26.89 21.00
C GLY A 207 10.08 -25.94 20.18
N THR A 208 10.15 -24.62 20.39
CA THR A 208 9.49 -23.65 19.49
C THR A 208 10.09 -23.72 18.10
N PHE A 209 9.25 -23.86 17.07
CA PHE A 209 9.69 -24.03 15.68
C PHE A 209 8.85 -23.20 14.71
N GLY A 210 9.49 -22.72 13.63
CA GLY A 210 8.83 -22.01 12.54
C GLY A 210 8.56 -20.52 12.81
N ALA A 211 7.79 -19.90 11.91
CA ALA A 211 7.39 -18.50 12.02
C ALA A 211 6.41 -18.30 13.18
N GLN A 212 6.64 -17.26 13.99
CA GLN A 212 5.81 -16.94 15.15
C GLN A 212 4.95 -15.72 14.82
N GLY A 213 3.64 -15.90 14.70
CA GLY A 213 2.71 -14.85 14.32
C GLY A 213 1.49 -15.37 13.58
N THR A 214 0.77 -14.46 12.90
CA THR A 214 -0.36 -14.79 12.04
C THR A 214 -0.19 -14.22 10.64
N VAL A 215 -0.74 -14.94 9.67
CA VAL A 215 -0.93 -14.49 8.29
C VAL A 215 -2.42 -14.71 7.97
N THR A 216 -3.12 -13.67 7.53
CA THR A 216 -4.56 -13.73 7.27
C THR A 216 -4.89 -13.00 5.98
N PRO A 217 -5.57 -13.63 5.00
CA PRO A 217 -6.05 -12.91 3.82
C PRO A 217 -7.11 -11.90 4.25
N ILE A 218 -7.00 -10.66 3.76
CA ILE A 218 -7.89 -9.55 4.13
C ILE A 218 -8.56 -8.88 2.93
N GLU A 219 -7.99 -9.01 1.74
CA GLU A 219 -8.56 -8.49 0.50
C GLU A 219 -8.23 -9.46 -0.65
N SER A 220 -9.10 -9.50 -1.65
CA SER A 220 -8.85 -10.17 -2.93
C SER A 220 -9.53 -9.41 -4.06
N GLY A 221 -9.01 -9.58 -5.27
CA GLY A 221 -9.60 -8.95 -6.44
C GLY A 221 -8.70 -8.99 -7.64
N TYR A 222 -8.90 -8.00 -8.50
CA TYR A 222 -8.12 -7.81 -9.73
C TYR A 222 -7.59 -6.39 -9.80
N TYR A 223 -6.37 -6.25 -10.29
CA TYR A 223 -5.88 -5.00 -10.84
C TYR A 223 -6.11 -5.00 -12.34
N ASP A 224 -6.66 -3.90 -12.84
CA ASP A 224 -6.90 -3.66 -14.25
C ASP A 224 -6.27 -2.31 -14.60
N THR A 225 -5.13 -2.36 -15.29
CA THR A 225 -4.20 -1.23 -15.34
C THR A 225 -3.76 -0.94 -16.76
N ASP A 226 -3.93 0.32 -17.17
CA ASP A 226 -3.44 0.84 -18.43
C ASP A 226 -2.16 1.65 -18.18
N LEU A 227 -1.15 1.44 -19.00
CA LEU A 227 0.16 2.11 -18.91
C LEU A 227 0.52 2.80 -20.23
N ARG A 228 1.42 3.78 -20.11
CA ARG A 228 2.03 4.49 -21.23
C ARG A 228 3.54 4.57 -21.03
N HIS A 229 4.30 4.35 -22.09
CA HIS A 229 5.74 4.52 -22.10
C HIS A 229 6.07 5.99 -22.38
N ILE A 230 6.65 6.68 -21.39
CA ILE A 230 6.93 8.13 -21.44
C ILE A 230 8.39 8.32 -21.04
N ASP A 231 9.17 9.00 -21.88
CA ASP A 231 10.58 9.32 -21.61
C ASP A 231 11.44 8.10 -21.19
N GLY A 232 11.18 6.94 -21.81
CA GLY A 232 11.91 5.70 -21.55
C GLY A 232 11.46 4.93 -20.30
N VAL A 233 10.33 5.29 -19.70
CA VAL A 233 9.76 4.57 -18.55
C VAL A 233 8.26 4.33 -18.71
N TRP A 234 7.80 3.15 -18.29
CA TRP A 234 6.37 2.86 -18.20
C TRP A 234 5.75 3.57 -16.99
N LYS A 235 4.60 4.22 -17.22
CA LYS A 235 3.80 4.93 -16.20
C LYS A 235 2.34 4.50 -16.27
N ILE A 236 1.71 4.41 -15.12
CA ILE A 236 0.28 4.09 -15.00
C ILE A 236 -0.55 5.31 -15.39
N VAL A 237 -1.53 5.12 -16.26
CA VAL A 237 -2.49 6.16 -16.70
C VAL A 237 -3.92 5.88 -16.26
N HIS A 238 -4.30 4.60 -16.12
CA HIS A 238 -5.55 4.20 -15.48
C HIS A 238 -5.28 2.99 -14.59
N HIS A 239 -5.83 2.99 -13.39
CA HIS A 239 -5.74 1.86 -12.47
C HIS A 239 -7.09 1.61 -11.81
N ARG A 240 -7.67 0.45 -12.09
CA ARG A 240 -8.91 0.01 -11.45
C ARG A 240 -8.57 -1.10 -10.46
N VAL A 241 -8.98 -0.90 -9.22
CA VAL A 241 -8.87 -1.91 -8.16
C VAL A 241 -10.24 -2.56 -8.01
N LEU A 242 -10.36 -3.82 -8.44
CA LEU A 242 -11.63 -4.54 -8.51
C LEU A 242 -11.74 -5.51 -7.33
N LEU A 243 -12.28 -5.06 -6.19
CA LEU A 243 -12.40 -5.84 -4.96
C LEU A 243 -13.57 -6.84 -4.99
N ASP A 244 -13.30 -8.08 -4.58
CA ASP A 244 -14.30 -9.14 -4.52
C ASP A 244 -15.29 -9.02 -3.36
N MET A 245 -15.08 -8.06 -2.47
CA MET A 245 -15.90 -7.83 -1.29
C MET A 245 -16.22 -6.33 -1.11
N PRO A 246 -17.30 -6.00 -0.39
CA PRO A 246 -17.60 -4.61 -0.02
C PRO A 246 -16.42 -3.96 0.70
N LEU A 247 -16.13 -2.71 0.35
CA LEU A 247 -15.12 -1.89 1.01
C LEU A 247 -15.80 -0.74 1.72
N VAL A 248 -15.36 -0.47 2.95
CA VAL A 248 -15.72 0.75 3.69
C VAL A 248 -14.48 1.63 3.73
N LEU A 249 -14.59 2.83 3.16
CA LEU A 249 -13.56 3.86 3.31
C LEU A 249 -13.88 4.71 4.56
N PRO A 250 -12.87 5.10 5.36
CA PRO A 250 -13.09 6.05 6.44
C PRO A 250 -13.74 7.35 5.91
N GLY A 251 -14.94 7.67 6.41
CA GLY A 251 -15.67 8.89 6.05
C GLY A 251 -16.55 8.84 4.80
N ALA A 252 -16.76 7.65 4.20
CA ALA A 252 -17.71 7.42 3.10
C ALA A 252 -19.08 6.93 3.60
#